data_AF-A0ABD4AAG9-F1
#
_entry.id   AF-A0ABD4AAG9-F1
#
_cell.length_a   1.000
_cell.length_b   1.000
_cell.length_c   1.000
_cell.angle_alpha   90.00
_cell.angle_beta   90.00
_cell.angle_gamma   90.00
#
_symmetry.space_group_name_H-M   'P 1'
#
loop_
_entity.id
_entity.type
_entity.pdbx_description
1 polymer ?
#
loop_
_entity_poly.entity_id
_entity_poly.type
_entity_poly.pdbx_seq_one_letter_code
_entity_poly.pdbx_strand_id
1 'polypeptide(L)'
;MEYVNPIKKIEKIQAMKKVLRQSSLRDLLLFVIGINTGIKVHDLLYLTVKDVWDGSQTREFLYLKDEKNGEVKAFYLNSKVREVLRDYLASNQLQPDDFLFKSKKK
;
A
#
# COMPACT_ATOMS: atom_id res chain seq x y z
N MET A 1 -14.40 14.25 -23.75
CA MET A 1 -14.13 13.55 -22.48
C MET A 1 -13.52 12.21 -22.81
N GLU A 2 -12.27 11.99 -22.41
CA GLU A 2 -11.65 10.67 -22.48
C GLU A 2 -12.34 9.76 -21.45
N TYR A 3 -12.94 8.67 -21.90
CA TYR A 3 -13.58 7.69 -21.01
C TYR A 3 -12.58 6.61 -20.63
N VAL A 4 -12.39 6.41 -19.33
CA VAL A 4 -11.59 5.30 -18.80
C VAL A 4 -12.50 4.15 -18.38
N ASN A 5 -12.12 2.94 -18.75
CA ASN A 5 -12.85 1.73 -18.38
C ASN A 5 -12.16 1.03 -17.20
N PRO A 6 -12.91 0.52 -16.20
CA PRO A 6 -12.33 -0.21 -15.09
C PRO A 6 -11.70 -1.54 -15.55
N ILE A 7 -10.68 -2.00 -14.82
CA ILE A 7 -10.04 -3.29 -15.08
C ILE A 7 -10.94 -4.40 -14.54
N LYS A 8 -11.62 -5.12 -15.43
CA LYS A 8 -12.55 -6.21 -15.07
C LYS A 8 -11.93 -7.60 -15.06
N LYS A 9 -10.82 -7.80 -15.76
CA LYS A 9 -10.19 -9.13 -15.95
C LYS A 9 -9.11 -9.36 -14.89
N ILE A 10 -9.22 -10.46 -14.15
CA ILE A 10 -8.24 -10.88 -13.13
C ILE A 10 -6.85 -11.08 -13.75
N GLU A 11 -6.78 -11.63 -14.96
CA GLU A 11 -5.53 -11.83 -15.71
C GLU A 11 -4.74 -10.52 -15.90
N LYS A 12 -5.43 -9.41 -16.16
CA LYS A 12 -4.79 -8.09 -16.29
C LYS A 12 -4.20 -7.62 -14.96
N ILE A 13 -4.89 -7.85 -13.86
CA ILE A 13 -4.40 -7.54 -12.50
C ILE A 13 -3.14 -8.36 -12.20
N GLN A 14 -3.15 -9.65 -12.54
CA GLN A 14 -1.98 -10.53 -12.34
C GLN A 14 -0.80 -10.11 -13.22
N ALA A 15 -1.05 -9.76 -14.48
CA ALA A 15 -0.02 -9.25 -15.38
C ALA A 15 0.60 -7.94 -14.84
N MET A 16 -0.20 -7.00 -14.34
CA MET A 16 0.30 -5.78 -13.70
C MET A 16 1.14 -6.10 -12.46
N LYS A 17 0.69 -7.00 -11.57
CA LYS A 17 1.47 -7.43 -10.40
C LYS A 17 2.83 -8.00 -10.82
N LYS A 18 2.88 -8.82 -11.88
CA LYS A 18 4.12 -9.42 -12.38
C LYS A 18 5.10 -8.35 -12.88
N VAL A 19 4.62 -7.40 -13.68
CA VAL A 19 5.44 -6.29 -14.20
C VAL A 19 5.95 -5.41 -13.07
N LEU A 20 5.08 -5.03 -12.12
CA LEU A 20 5.45 -4.19 -10.97
C LEU A 20 6.44 -4.90 -10.04
N ARG A 21 6.29 -6.21 -9.83
CA ARG A 21 7.23 -6.99 -9.01
C ARG A 21 8.65 -6.98 -9.58
N GLN A 22 8.79 -6.95 -10.91
CA GLN A 22 10.09 -6.92 -11.58
C GLN A 22 10.74 -5.53 -11.56
N SER A 23 9.93 -4.46 -11.54
CA SER A 23 10.45 -3.10 -11.63
C SER A 23 10.66 -2.43 -10.27
N SER A 24 9.75 -2.63 -9.31
CA SER A 24 9.72 -1.84 -8.07
C SER A 24 8.80 -2.48 -7.03
N LEU A 25 9.37 -3.06 -5.97
CA LEU A 25 8.60 -3.58 -4.83
C LEU A 25 7.73 -2.50 -4.18
N ARG A 26 8.17 -1.24 -4.17
CA ARG A 26 7.39 -0.10 -3.70
C ARG A 26 6.08 0.05 -4.47
N ASP A 27 6.16 0.03 -5.80
CA ASP A 27 5.00 0.28 -6.66
C ASP A 27 4.07 -0.95 -6.69
N LEU A 28 4.64 -2.16 -6.56
CA LEU A 28 3.87 -3.37 -6.30
C LEU A 28 3.07 -3.25 -4.99
N LEU A 29 3.70 -2.84 -3.89
CA LEU A 29 3.02 -2.68 -2.60
C LEU A 29 1.91 -1.63 -2.70
N LEU A 30 2.16 -0.49 -3.34
CA LEU A 30 1.17 0.57 -3.53
C LEU A 30 -0.05 0.04 -4.31
N PHE A 31 0.21 -0.70 -5.39
CA PHE A 31 -0.85 -1.30 -6.19
C PHE A 31 -1.64 -2.35 -5.40
N VAL A 32 -0.95 -3.25 -4.69
CA VAL A 32 -1.59 -4.31 -3.91
C VAL A 32 -2.41 -3.73 -2.77
N ILE A 33 -1.92 -2.77 -2.01
CA ILE A 33 -2.72 -2.10 -0.98
C ILE A 33 -3.92 -1.42 -1.62
N GLY A 34 -3.70 -0.56 -2.62
CA GLY A 34 -4.78 0.24 -3.24
C GLY A 34 -5.96 -0.61 -3.74
N ILE A 35 -5.69 -1.73 -4.41
CA ILE A 35 -6.78 -2.58 -4.94
C ILE A 35 -7.42 -3.50 -3.90
N ASN A 36 -6.76 -3.80 -2.77
CA ASN A 36 -7.28 -4.70 -1.75
C ASN A 36 -8.01 -3.95 -0.63
N THR A 37 -7.59 -2.72 -0.31
CA THR A 37 -8.16 -1.94 0.79
C THR A 37 -9.04 -0.78 0.32
N GLY A 38 -8.87 -0.30 -0.91
CA GLY A 38 -9.64 0.82 -1.44
C GLY A 38 -9.32 2.17 -0.78
N ILE A 39 -8.17 2.28 -0.13
CA ILE A 39 -7.70 3.54 0.48
C ILE A 39 -7.45 4.58 -0.63
N LYS A 40 -7.75 5.85 -0.34
CA LYS A 40 -7.49 6.93 -1.29
C LYS A 40 -5.98 7.07 -1.52
N VAL A 41 -5.60 7.36 -2.76
CA VAL A 41 -4.18 7.53 -3.13
C VAL A 41 -3.51 8.61 -2.28
N HIS A 42 -4.23 9.69 -1.95
CA HIS A 42 -3.73 10.74 -1.06
C HIS A 42 -3.29 10.17 0.30
N ASP A 43 -4.18 9.45 0.99
CA ASP A 43 -3.91 8.87 2.31
C ASP A 43 -2.78 7.83 2.25
N LEU A 44 -2.67 7.08 1.15
CA LEU A 44 -1.56 6.14 0.94
C LEU A 44 -0.19 6.84 0.92
N LEU A 45 -0.10 8.07 0.41
CA LEU A 45 1.18 8.78 0.31
C LEU A 45 1.70 9.27 1.67
N TYR A 46 0.81 9.53 2.63
CA TYR A 46 1.17 9.95 3.99
C TYR A 46 1.33 8.79 4.97
N LEU A 47 1.12 7.57 4.50
CA LEU A 47 1.24 6.37 5.32
C LEU A 47 2.67 6.16 5.80
N THR A 48 2.86 5.95 7.10
CA THR A 48 4.17 5.69 7.71
C THR A 48 4.38 4.22 8.04
N VAL A 49 5.62 3.80 8.29
CA VAL A 49 5.92 2.40 8.62
C VAL A 49 5.24 1.97 9.92
N LYS A 50 5.23 2.82 10.95
CA LYS A 50 4.54 2.55 12.23
C LYS A 50 3.03 2.32 12.10
N ASP A 51 2.41 2.84 11.04
CA ASP A 51 0.98 2.67 10.81
C ASP A 51 0.64 1.24 10.35
N VAL A 52 1.60 0.55 9.73
CA VAL A 52 1.44 -0.79 9.16
C VAL A 52 2.29 -1.86 9.83
N TRP A 53 3.31 -1.48 10.60
CA TRP A 53 4.28 -2.37 11.21
C TRP A 53 4.63 -1.91 12.62
N ASP A 54 4.55 -2.83 13.60
CA ASP A 54 4.76 -2.52 15.02
C ASP A 54 6.16 -2.90 15.54
N GLY A 55 7.12 -3.03 14.64
CA GLY A 55 8.50 -3.45 14.94
C GLY A 55 8.70 -4.98 14.88
N SER A 56 7.69 -5.75 15.28
CA SER A 56 7.75 -7.22 15.27
C SER A 56 6.87 -7.86 14.18
N GLN A 57 5.66 -7.32 13.96
CA GLN A 57 4.68 -7.88 13.04
C GLN A 57 3.95 -6.79 12.24
N THR A 58 3.49 -7.17 11.05
CA THR A 58 2.54 -6.36 10.27
C THR A 58 1.21 -6.27 11.02
N ARG A 59 0.63 -5.08 11.12
CA ARG A 59 -0.71 -4.90 11.68
C ARG A 59 -1.77 -5.59 10.80
N GLU A 60 -2.84 -6.06 11.42
CA GLU A 60 -3.97 -6.65 10.69
C GLU A 60 -4.94 -5.60 10.16
N PHE A 61 -5.02 -4.46 10.86
CA PHE A 61 -5.85 -3.34 10.47
C PHE A 61 -5.00 -2.08 10.41
N LEU A 62 -5.22 -1.31 9.35
CA LEU A 62 -4.71 0.05 9.22
C LEU A 62 -5.81 1.02 9.63
N TYR A 63 -5.49 1.93 10.55
CA TYR A 63 -6.41 2.94 11.03
C TYR A 63 -6.03 4.29 10.45
N LEU A 64 -6.91 4.87 9.64
CA LEU A 64 -6.71 6.20 9.07
C LEU A 64 -7.79 7.14 9.60
N LYS A 65 -7.36 8.28 10.13
CA LYS A 65 -8.27 9.34 10.59
C LYS A 65 -8.60 10.24 9.42
N ASP A 66 -9.89 10.38 9.11
CA ASP A 66 -10.36 11.28 8.07
C ASP A 66 -10.38 12.71 8.66
N GLU A 67 -9.57 13.61 8.09
CA GLU A 67 -9.40 14.96 8.61
C GLU A 67 -10.69 15.80 8.55
N LYS A 68 -11.60 15.48 7.63
CA LYS A 68 -12.81 16.30 7.40
C LYS A 68 -13.88 16.10 8.45
N ASN A 69 -14.04 14.89 8.95
CA ASN A 69 -15.12 14.48 9.85
C ASN A 69 -14.60 13.87 11.15
N GLY A 70 -13.28 13.68 11.30
CA GLY A 70 -12.65 13.18 12.53
C GLY A 70 -12.84 11.67 12.76
N GLU A 71 -13.55 10.98 11.87
CA GLU A 71 -13.82 9.55 11.96
C GLU A 71 -12.57 8.73 11.64
N VAL A 72 -12.34 7.66 12.41
CA VAL A 72 -11.26 6.70 12.14
C VAL A 72 -11.82 5.53 11.33
N LYS A 73 -11.26 5.33 10.14
CA LYS A 73 -11.58 4.19 9.27
C LYS A 73 -10.55 3.09 9.44
N ALA A 74 -11.02 1.88 9.68
CA ALA A 74 -10.20 0.68 9.75
C ALA A 74 -10.21 -0.04 8.39
N PHE A 75 -9.02 -0.33 7.87
CA PHE A 75 -8.82 -1.07 6.63
C PHE A 75 -8.14 -2.40 6.92
N TYR A 76 -8.76 -3.50 6.51
CA TYR A 76 -8.19 -4.83 6.73
C TYR A 76 -7.00 -5.09 5.79
N LEU A 77 -5.85 -5.41 6.38
CA LEU A 77 -4.64 -5.80 5.66
C LEU A 77 -4.63 -7.32 5.46
N ASN A 78 -5.08 -7.75 4.28
CA ASN A 78 -5.13 -9.17 3.97
C ASN A 78 -3.72 -9.81 3.94
N SER A 79 -3.68 -11.15 3.94
CA SER A 79 -2.42 -11.90 3.92
C SER A 79 -1.50 -11.52 2.75
N LYS A 80 -2.07 -11.21 1.58
CA LYS A 80 -1.28 -10.82 0.40
C LYS A 80 -0.60 -9.46 0.56
N VAL A 81 -1.30 -8.50 1.15
CA VAL A 81 -0.72 -7.20 1.50
C VAL A 81 0.41 -7.38 2.51
N ARG A 82 0.19 -8.19 3.55
CA ARG A 82 1.20 -8.46 4.59
C ARG A 82 2.46 -9.14 4.02
N GLU A 83 2.30 -10.09 3.11
CA GLU A 83 3.41 -10.75 2.41
C GLU A 83 4.27 -9.73 1.64
N VAL A 84 3.65 -8.92 0.79
CA VAL A 84 4.36 -7.93 -0.03
C VAL A 84 4.96 -6.81 0.84
N LEU A 85 4.27 -6.43 1.91
CA LEU A 85 4.76 -5.45 2.88
C LEU A 85 6.01 -5.95 3.59
N ARG A 86 6.03 -7.23 4.00
CA ARG A 86 7.22 -7.84 4.60
C ARG A 86 8.39 -7.88 3.62
N ASP A 87 8.16 -8.28 2.37
CA ASP A 87 9.20 -8.27 1.32
C ASP A 87 9.77 -6.85 1.11
N TYR A 88 8.90 -5.83 1.15
CA TYR A 88 9.29 -4.44 0.99
C TYR A 88 10.09 -3.90 2.20
N LEU A 89 9.67 -4.21 3.42
CA LEU A 89 10.37 -3.80 4.65
C LEU A 89 11.69 -4.56 4.83
N ALA A 90 11.79 -5.80 4.35
CA ALA A 90 13.05 -6.54 4.38
C ALA A 90 14.08 -5.99 3.38
N SER A 91 13.61 -5.47 2.24
CA SER A 91 14.49 -4.90 1.20
C SER A 91 14.89 -3.44 1.47
N ASN A 92 14.11 -2.71 2.27
CA ASN A 92 14.39 -1.33 2.64
C ASN A 92 14.55 -1.18 4.16
N GLN A 93 15.69 -0.69 4.62
CA GLN A 93 15.89 -0.31 6.03
C GLN A 93 15.14 1.01 6.32
N LEU A 94 13.84 0.91 6.59
CA LEU A 94 12.99 2.05 6.97
C LEU A 94 12.84 2.14 8.49
N GLN A 95 12.87 3.37 9.00
CA GLN A 95 12.56 3.67 10.40
C GLN A 95 11.04 3.71 10.60
N PRO A 96 10.51 3.55 11.84
CA PRO A 96 9.07 3.59 12.10
C PRO A 96 8.39 4.90 11.66
N ASP A 97 9.07 6.04 11.82
CA ASP A 97 8.56 7.37 11.46
C ASP A 97 8.75 7.73 9.97
N ASP A 98 9.40 6.85 9.20
CA ASP A 98 9.53 7.08 7.77
C ASP A 98 8.21 6.85 7.03
N PHE A 99 8.02 7.63 5.96
CA PHE A 99 6.98 7.33 4.98
C PHE A 99 7.20 5.93 4.39
N LEU A 100 6.13 5.14 4.33
CA LEU A 100 6.15 3.80 3.75
C LEU A 100 6.54 3.88 2.27
N PHE A 101 6.02 4.86 1.53
CA PHE A 101 6.30 5.06 0.12
C PHE A 101 7.20 6.28 -0.10
N LYS A 102 8.52 6.09 0.07
CA LYS A 102 9.49 7.15 -0.25
C LYS A 102 9.58 7.40 -1.77
N SER A 103 9.72 8.67 -2.14
CA SER A 103 10.04 9.07 -3.51
C SER A 103 11.46 8.60 -3.87
N LYS A 104 11.69 8.27 -5.15
CA LYS A 104 13.03 7.96 -5.68
C LYS A 104 13.84 9.23 -5.99
N LYS A 105 13.21 10.40 -5.96
CA LYS A 105 13.90 11.68 -6.15
C LYS A 105 14.52 12.15 -4.83
N LYS A 106 15.85 12.26 -4.83
CA LYS A 106 16.60 13.19 -3.98
C LYS A 106 16.28 14.62 -4.41
#